data_AF-A0A2D9P2G2-F1
#
_entry.id   AF-A0A2D9P2G2-F1
#
_cell.length_a   1.000
_cell.length_b   1.000
_cell.length_c   1.000
_cell.angle_alpha   90.00
_cell.angle_beta   90.00
_cell.angle_gamma   90.00
#
_symmetry.space_group_name_H-M   'P 1'
#
loop_
_entity.id
_entity.type
_entity.pdbx_description
1 polymer ?
#
loop_
_entity_poly.entity_id
_entity_poly.type
_entity_poly.pdbx_seq_one_letter_code
_entity_poly.pdbx_strand_id
1 'polypeptide(L)'
;MGAHKTIMGKDLYWMNFFGLMILTLIEVAAVGLDLSPEATGLNYTEKELTLFILVGIGLPKFIMIAAIFMHLWGDEDSKILTLTALFPAFFIIVMILFIGLTHPEATTGLPEWCRPGFYS
;
A
#
# COMPACT_ATOMS: atom_id res chain seq x y z
N MET A 1 -18.29 -19.37 15.78
CA MET A 1 -17.20 -20.04 15.03
C MET A 1 -17.28 -19.51 13.61
N GLY A 2 -16.24 -18.79 13.17
CA GLY A 2 -16.27 -17.93 11.99
C GLY A 2 -16.69 -18.69 10.74
N ALA A 3 -17.63 -18.11 9.98
CA ALA A 3 -18.07 -18.67 8.71
C ALA A 3 -16.87 -18.72 7.75
N HIS A 4 -16.47 -19.93 7.37
CA HIS A 4 -15.50 -20.15 6.29
C HIS A 4 -16.11 -19.61 5.00
N LYS A 5 -15.87 -18.33 4.69
CA LYS A 5 -16.30 -17.74 3.42
C LYS A 5 -15.40 -18.33 2.34
N THR A 6 -15.98 -19.14 1.47
CA THR A 6 -15.26 -19.68 0.31
C THR A 6 -15.52 -18.78 -0.89
N ILE A 7 -14.46 -18.31 -1.55
CA ILE A 7 -14.56 -17.69 -2.87
C ILE A 7 -14.03 -18.71 -3.87
N MET A 8 -14.81 -19.01 -4.92
CA MET A 8 -14.45 -20.02 -5.93
C MET A 8 -14.17 -21.44 -5.37
N GLY A 9 -14.85 -21.83 -4.29
CA GLY A 9 -14.68 -23.14 -3.65
C GLY A 9 -13.35 -23.31 -2.89
N LYS A 10 -12.53 -22.26 -2.81
CA LYS A 10 -11.33 -22.22 -1.97
C LYS A 10 -11.53 -21.28 -0.80
N ASP A 11 -10.87 -21.57 0.31
CA ASP A 11 -10.89 -20.73 1.50
C ASP A 11 -10.36 -19.33 1.16
N LEU A 12 -11.16 -18.31 1.48
CA LEU A 12 -10.83 -16.90 1.29
C LEU A 12 -9.53 -16.50 2.00
N TYR A 13 -9.26 -17.05 3.18
CA TYR A 13 -8.01 -16.82 3.92
C TYR A 13 -6.80 -17.33 3.15
N TRP A 14 -6.89 -18.55 2.62
CA TRP A 14 -5.82 -19.16 1.84
C TRP A 14 -5.57 -18.44 0.53
N MET A 15 -6.63 -17.99 -0.16
CA MET A 15 -6.49 -17.17 -1.36
C MET A 15 -5.84 -15.82 -1.07
N ASN A 16 -6.26 -15.17 0.01
CA ASN A 16 -5.70 -13.88 0.42
C ASN A 16 -4.22 -14.00 0.80
N PHE A 17 -3.87 -15.04 1.56
CA PHE A 17 -2.49 -15.32 1.95
C PHE A 17 -1.58 -15.50 0.73
N PHE A 18 -1.96 -16.35 -0.22
CA PHE A 18 -1.17 -16.55 -1.44
C PHE A 18 -1.08 -15.28 -2.29
N GLY A 19 -2.17 -14.54 -2.43
CA GLY A 19 -2.17 -13.26 -3.15
C GLY A 19 -1.20 -12.27 -2.52
N LEU A 20 -1.20 -12.12 -1.20
CA LEU A 20 -0.26 -11.25 -0.48
C LEU A 20 1.20 -11.70 -0.64
N MET A 21 1.47 -13.01 -0.65
CA MET A 21 2.81 -13.53 -0.89
C MET A 21 3.31 -13.18 -2.30
N ILE A 22 2.47 -13.36 -3.33
CA ILE A 22 2.82 -13.00 -4.71
C ILE A 22 3.09 -11.50 -4.84
N LEU A 23 2.19 -10.66 -4.31
CA LEU A 23 2.35 -9.21 -4.32
C LEU A 23 3.65 -8.78 -3.62
N THR A 24 3.99 -9.41 -2.50
CA THR A 24 5.24 -9.15 -1.77
C THR A 24 6.47 -9.59 -2.56
N LEU A 25 6.41 -10.72 -3.26
CA LEU A 25 7.50 -11.16 -4.13
C LEU A 25 7.74 -10.15 -5.27
N ILE A 26 6.68 -9.55 -5.83
CA ILE A 26 6.81 -8.52 -6.85
C ILE A 26 7.46 -7.25 -6.27
N GLU A 27 7.08 -6.81 -5.07
CA GLU A 27 7.73 -5.66 -4.41
C GLU A 27 9.22 -5.90 -4.16
N VAL A 28 9.58 -7.10 -3.67
CA VAL A 28 10.99 -7.48 -3.47
C VAL A 28 11.74 -7.53 -4.79
N ALA A 29 11.13 -8.06 -5.86
CA ALA A 29 11.73 -8.07 -7.19
C ALA A 29 11.91 -6.66 -7.75
N ALA A 30 10.94 -5.76 -7.53
CA ALA A 30 10.99 -4.37 -7.99
C ALA A 30 12.08 -3.53 -7.31
N VAL A 31 12.54 -3.94 -6.12
CA VAL A 31 13.64 -3.29 -5.39
C VAL A 31 14.98 -4.02 -5.61
N GLY A 32 14.95 -5.32 -5.87
CA GLY A 32 16.14 -6.16 -5.98
C GLY A 32 16.69 -6.34 -7.39
N LEU A 33 15.92 -6.00 -8.43
CA LEU A 33 16.32 -6.09 -9.84
C LEU A 33 16.59 -4.69 -10.41
N ASP A 34 17.36 -4.63 -11.49
CA ASP A 34 17.57 -3.41 -12.28
C ASP A 34 16.40 -3.24 -13.26
N LEU A 35 15.59 -2.20 -13.08
CA LEU A 35 14.44 -1.87 -13.93
C LEU A 35 14.75 -0.78 -14.97
N SER A 36 16.01 -0.40 -15.14
CA SER A 36 16.42 0.63 -16.12
C SER A 36 15.93 0.36 -17.55
N PRO A 37 15.97 -0.88 -18.09
CA PRO A 37 15.49 -1.19 -19.43
C PRO A 37 13.98 -0.93 -19.59
N GLU A 38 13.19 -1.35 -18.61
CA GLU A 38 11.74 -1.21 -18.59
C GLU A 38 11.32 0.25 -18.34
N ALA A 39 12.03 0.96 -17.47
CA ALA A 39 11.77 2.36 -17.14
C ALA A 39 11.96 3.27 -18.37
N THR A 40 13.02 3.04 -19.15
CA THR A 40 13.31 3.79 -20.38
C THR A 40 12.20 3.60 -21.42
N GLY A 41 11.61 2.40 -21.52
CA GLY A 41 10.50 2.11 -22.43
C GLY A 41 9.18 2.81 -22.07
N LEU A 42 9.04 3.26 -20.82
CA LEU A 42 7.82 3.88 -20.28
C LEU A 42 7.98 5.39 -19.97
N ASN A 43 9.13 6.00 -20.29
CA ASN A 43 9.49 7.38 -19.93
C ASN A 43 9.49 7.65 -18.41
N TYR A 44 9.89 6.66 -17.61
CA TYR A 44 10.11 6.81 -16.17
C TYR A 44 11.61 6.70 -15.86
N THR A 45 12.05 7.28 -14.74
CA THR A 45 13.33 6.88 -14.15
C THR A 45 13.18 5.56 -13.38
N GLU A 46 14.28 4.83 -13.19
CA GLU A 46 14.29 3.55 -12.46
C GLU A 46 13.62 3.69 -11.09
N LYS A 47 13.99 4.73 -10.34
CA LYS A 47 13.45 5.02 -9.00
C LYS A 47 11.96 5.36 -9.05
N GLU A 48 11.51 6.12 -10.04
CA GLU A 48 10.08 6.45 -10.19
C GLU A 48 9.26 5.21 -10.48
N LEU A 49 9.75 4.33 -11.36
CA LEU A 49 9.08 3.08 -11.69
C LEU A 49 9.00 2.14 -10.47
N THR A 50 10.10 1.98 -9.72
CA THR A 50 10.11 1.20 -8.48
C THR A 50 9.12 1.76 -7.46
N LEU A 51 9.12 3.07 -7.23
CA LEU A 51 8.21 3.71 -6.26
C LEU A 51 6.75 3.57 -6.70
N PHE A 52 6.47 3.70 -8.00
CA PHE A 52 5.14 3.47 -8.57
C PHE A 52 4.67 2.02 -8.34
N ILE A 53 5.53 1.03 -8.56
CA ILE A 53 5.21 -0.39 -8.31
C ILE A 53 4.92 -0.61 -6.82
N LEU A 54 5.76 -0.09 -5.92
CA LEU A 54 5.58 -0.24 -4.47
C LEU A 54 4.26 0.38 -3.99
N VAL A 55 3.91 1.59 -4.45
CA VAL A 55 2.64 2.23 -4.09
C VAL A 55 1.46 1.50 -4.72
N GLY A 56 1.58 1.13 -6.00
CA GLY A 56 0.56 0.42 -6.75
C GLY A 56 0.21 -0.95 -6.16
N ILE A 57 1.18 -1.66 -5.58
CA ILE A 57 0.98 -2.95 -4.90
C ILE A 57 0.61 -2.78 -3.42
N GLY A 58 1.14 -1.76 -2.74
CA GLY A 58 0.81 -1.48 -1.35
C GLY A 58 -0.69 -1.24 -1.11
N LEU A 59 -1.36 -0.55 -2.04
CA LEU A 59 -2.81 -0.29 -1.97
C LEU A 59 -3.68 -1.56 -1.96
N PRO A 60 -3.60 -2.48 -2.95
CA PRO A 60 -4.37 -3.71 -2.92
C PRO A 60 -4.01 -4.59 -1.73
N LYS A 61 -2.72 -4.65 -1.32
CA LYS A 61 -2.33 -5.38 -0.09
C LYS A 61 -3.02 -4.82 1.15
N PHE A 62 -3.07 -3.50 1.30
CA PHE A 62 -3.77 -2.86 2.42
C PHE A 62 -5.25 -3.25 2.46
N ILE A 63 -5.94 -3.22 1.31
CA ILE A 63 -7.35 -3.60 1.21
C ILE A 63 -7.55 -5.09 1.53
N MET A 64 -6.69 -5.97 0.99
CA MET A 64 -6.71 -7.42 1.22
C MET A 64 -6.54 -7.77 2.70
N ILE A 65 -5.65 -7.08 3.41
CA ILE A 65 -5.44 -7.28 4.85
C ILE A 65 -6.63 -6.73 5.64
N ALA A 66 -7.05 -5.49 5.36
CA ALA A 66 -8.14 -4.83 6.07
C ALA A 66 -9.48 -5.57 5.92
N ALA A 67 -9.86 -5.90 4.68
CA ALA A 67 -11.14 -6.53 4.39
C ALA A 67 -11.21 -7.97 4.91
N ILE A 68 -10.15 -8.77 4.72
CA ILE A 68 -10.20 -10.22 4.96
C ILE A 68 -9.57 -10.60 6.32
N PHE A 69 -8.33 -10.21 6.59
CA PHE A 69 -7.66 -10.62 7.84
C PHE A 69 -8.12 -9.84 9.07
N MET A 70 -8.44 -8.55 8.92
CA MET A 70 -8.98 -7.73 10.01
C MET A 70 -10.52 -7.81 10.11
N HIS A 71 -11.19 -8.58 9.25
CA HIS A 71 -12.65 -8.69 9.17
C HIS A 71 -13.39 -7.34 9.13
N LEU A 72 -12.77 -6.31 8.55
CA LEU A 72 -13.42 -5.01 8.39
C LEU A 72 -14.49 -5.03 7.28
N TRP A 73 -14.68 -6.16 6.60
CA TRP A 73 -15.67 -6.30 5.56
C TRP A 73 -16.48 -7.61 5.67
N GLY A 74 -17.80 -7.47 5.67
CA GLY A 74 -18.73 -8.59 5.46
C GLY A 74 -19.23 -9.31 6.72
N ASP A 75 -18.83 -8.92 7.92
CA ASP A 75 -19.41 -9.41 9.18
C ASP A 75 -20.36 -8.37 9.79
N GLU A 76 -21.24 -8.79 10.69
CA GLU A 76 -22.29 -7.93 11.27
C GLU A 76 -21.69 -6.70 11.99
N ASP A 77 -20.56 -6.88 12.66
CA ASP A 77 -19.84 -5.84 13.39
C ASP A 77 -18.78 -5.08 12.55
N SER A 78 -18.56 -5.48 11.29
CA SER A 78 -17.52 -4.88 10.44
C SER A 78 -17.68 -3.37 10.26
N LYS A 79 -18.91 -2.85 10.30
CA LYS A 79 -19.19 -1.41 10.10
C LYS A 79 -18.63 -0.55 11.23
N ILE A 80 -18.83 -0.96 12.49
CA ILE A 80 -18.35 -0.19 13.63
C ILE A 80 -16.83 -0.27 13.72
N LEU A 81 -16.26 -1.45 13.47
CA LEU A 81 -14.81 -1.68 13.45
C LEU A 81 -14.12 -0.86 12.35
N THR A 82 -14.72 -0.77 11.18
CA THR A 82 -14.20 0.06 10.07
C THR A 82 -14.22 1.54 10.41
N LEU A 83 -15.32 2.03 11.01
CA LEU A 83 -15.39 3.43 11.45
C LEU A 83 -14.36 3.75 12.52
N THR A 84 -14.13 2.85 13.49
CA THR A 84 -13.05 3.01 14.47
C THR A 84 -11.66 2.94 13.88
N ALA A 85 -11.46 2.23 12.75
CA ALA A 85 -10.18 2.22 12.04
C ALA A 85 -9.97 3.47 11.17
N LEU A 86 -11.04 4.03 10.60
CA LEU A 86 -10.99 5.23 9.76
C LEU A 86 -10.71 6.50 10.57
N PHE A 87 -11.18 6.60 11.81
CA PHE A 87 -10.93 7.76 12.66
C PHE A 87 -9.44 8.07 12.92
N PRO A 88 -8.60 7.12 13.41
CA PRO A 88 -7.17 7.36 13.56
C PRO A 88 -6.48 7.53 12.21
N ALA A 89 -6.91 6.83 11.15
CA ALA A 89 -6.35 7.03 9.81
C ALA A 89 -6.58 8.47 9.30
N PHE A 90 -7.79 9.00 9.47
CA PHE A 90 -8.11 10.39 9.18
C PHE A 90 -7.23 11.35 9.97
N PHE A 91 -7.07 11.12 11.27
CA PHE A 91 -6.22 11.96 12.11
C PHE A 91 -4.74 11.93 11.69
N ILE A 92 -4.21 10.76 11.31
CA ILE A 92 -2.85 10.62 10.77
C ILE A 92 -2.70 11.41 9.47
N ILE A 93 -3.67 11.31 8.55
CA ILE A 93 -3.66 12.07 7.29
C ILE A 93 -3.64 13.56 7.58
N VAL A 94 -4.51 14.04 8.47
CA VAL A 94 -4.55 15.45 8.89
C VAL A 94 -3.21 15.87 9.51
N MET A 95 -2.63 15.04 10.40
CA MET A 95 -1.32 15.33 11.00
C MET A 95 -0.22 15.45 9.94
N ILE A 96 -0.17 14.55 8.97
CA ILE A 96 0.83 14.61 7.89
C ILE A 96 0.60 15.85 7.02
N LEU A 97 -0.62 16.13 6.60
CA LEU A 97 -0.93 17.25 5.68
C LEU A 97 -0.81 18.63 6.35
N PHE A 98 -1.25 18.78 7.60
CA PHE A 98 -1.30 20.08 8.27
C PHE A 98 -0.14 20.34 9.21
N ILE A 99 0.48 19.32 9.81
CA ILE A 99 1.64 19.50 10.69
C ILE A 99 2.93 19.11 9.93
N GLY A 100 2.89 18.00 9.20
CA GLY A 100 4.03 17.52 8.41
C GLY A 100 4.39 18.47 7.26
N LEU A 101 3.44 18.87 6.42
CA LEU A 101 3.70 19.67 5.22
C LEU A 101 3.74 21.19 5.43
N THR A 102 3.33 21.69 6.60
CA THR A 102 3.40 23.13 6.91
C THR A 102 4.67 23.52 7.68
N HIS A 103 5.54 22.55 8.00
CA HIS A 103 6.82 22.81 8.64
C HIS A 103 7.81 23.45 7.64
N PRO A 104 8.64 24.43 8.05
CA PRO A 104 9.55 25.16 7.15
C PRO A 104 10.61 24.28 6.43
N GLU A 105 10.77 23.01 6.84
CA GLU A 105 11.67 22.04 6.19
C GLU A 105 10.96 20.79 5.66
N ALA A 106 9.63 20.80 5.59
CA ALA A 106 8.84 19.64 5.21
C ALA A 106 9.21 19.05 3.84
N THR A 107 9.62 19.91 2.90
CA THR A 107 9.99 19.52 1.53
C THR A 107 11.49 19.55 1.29
N THR A 108 12.25 20.34 2.06
CA THR A 108 13.70 20.57 1.84
C THR A 108 14.59 19.70 2.73
N GLY A 109 14.09 19.22 3.87
CA GLY A 109 14.83 18.32 4.78
C GLY A 109 14.80 16.84 4.40
N LEU A 110 13.95 16.47 3.42
CA LEU A 110 13.85 15.10 2.91
C LEU A 110 15.05 14.77 1.99
N PRO A 111 15.57 13.53 1.99
CA PRO A 111 16.56 13.07 1.03
C PRO A 111 16.12 13.35 -0.42
N GLU A 112 17.07 13.61 -1.32
CA GLU A 112 16.78 14.02 -2.71
C GLU A 112 15.83 13.04 -3.43
N TRP A 113 15.98 11.74 -3.21
CA TRP A 113 15.12 10.72 -3.83
C TRP A 113 13.65 10.74 -3.37
N CYS A 114 13.33 11.36 -2.23
CA CYS A 114 11.95 11.54 -1.74
C CYS A 114 11.33 12.87 -2.18
N ARG A 115 12.10 13.75 -2.82
CA ARG A 115 11.68 15.13 -3.07
C ARG A 115 11.18 15.31 -4.50
N PRO A 116 9.99 15.94 -4.69
CA PRO A 116 9.52 16.30 -6.02
C PRO A 116 10.56 17.14 -6.78
N GLY A 117 10.89 16.73 -8.01
CA GLY A 117 11.86 17.42 -8.89
C GLY A 117 13.31 16.93 -8.80
N PHE A 118 13.60 15.93 -7.95
CA PHE A 118 14.93 15.34 -7.78
C PHE A 118 14.98 13.84 -8.14
N TYR A 119 14.01 13.37 -8.92
CA TYR A 119 13.90 11.97 -9.36
C TYR A 119 14.83 11.64 -10.55
N SER A 120 16.07 12.13 -10.56
CA SER A 120 17.08 11.81 -11.59
C SER A 120 17.83 10.51 -11.30
#